data_AF-A0A317XDG3-F1
#
_entry.id   AF-A0A317XDG3-F1
#
_cell.length_a   1.000
_cell.length_b   1.000
_cell.length_c   1.000
_cell.angle_alpha   90.00
_cell.angle_beta   90.00
_cell.angle_gamma   90.00
#
_symmetry.space_group_name_H-M   'P 1'
#
loop_
_entity.id
_entity.type
_entity.pdbx_description
1 polymer ?
#
loop_
_entity_poly.entity_id
_entity_poly.type
_entity_poly.pdbx_seq_one_letter_code
_entity_poly.pdbx_strand_id
1 'polypeptide(L)'
;MCQENGRIYQGQGINSYILPCDETEQDCLDFMHALVMKALWPARLGHIPHAHNGRFLDLGCGMGIWVIEMAEAYLNTYVLGVDISVIQPDFHPPNCAFVVSFDYEHF
;
A
#
# COMPACT_ATOMS: atom_id res chain seq x y z
N MET A 1 16.09 -0.91 8.30
CA MET A 1 16.15 -2.04 7.36
C MET A 1 17.26 -2.98 7.82
N CYS A 2 17.01 -4.30 7.81
CA CYS A 2 18.03 -5.33 8.01
C CYS A 2 18.14 -6.19 6.76
N GLN A 3 19.30 -6.83 6.58
CA GLN A 3 19.55 -7.73 5.45
C GLN A 3 19.77 -9.14 5.98
N GLU A 4 18.96 -10.09 5.53
CA GLU A 4 19.01 -11.49 5.95
C GLU A 4 18.78 -12.40 4.74
N ASN A 5 19.60 -13.44 4.58
CA ASN A 5 19.51 -14.39 3.46
C ASN A 5 19.47 -13.74 2.06
N GLY A 6 20.12 -12.58 1.89
CA GLY A 6 20.13 -11.84 0.63
C GLY A 6 18.87 -11.02 0.33
N ARG A 7 17.91 -10.97 1.26
CA ARG A 7 16.69 -10.16 1.18
C ARG A 7 16.77 -8.98 2.16
N ILE A 8 16.04 -7.90 1.86
CA ILE A 8 15.96 -6.71 2.72
C ILE A 8 14.63 -6.75 3.46
N TYR A 9 14.63 -6.48 4.77
CA TYR A 9 13.45 -6.45 5.61
C TYR A 9 13.30 -5.11 6.33
N GLN A 10 12.06 -4.75 6.60
CA GLN A 10 11.70 -3.58 7.39
C GLN A 10 11.71 -3.91 8.89
N GLY A 11 12.32 -3.03 9.68
CA GLY A 11 12.44 -3.19 11.14
C GLY A 11 13.76 -3.83 11.62
N GLN A 12 13.92 -3.92 12.93
CA GLN A 12 14.96 -4.69 13.64
C GLN A 12 14.35 -5.27 14.92
N GLY A 13 14.57 -6.56 15.21
CA GLY A 13 14.09 -7.21 16.44
C GLY A 13 12.63 -7.66 16.37
N ILE A 14 11.89 -7.58 17.48
CA ILE A 14 10.54 -8.15 17.66
C ILE A 14 9.50 -7.56 16.70
N ASN A 15 9.75 -6.36 16.18
CA ASN A 15 8.83 -5.65 15.27
C ASN A 15 9.31 -5.71 13.80
N SER A 16 10.13 -6.71 13.44
CA SER A 16 10.48 -6.95 12.04
C SER A 16 9.31 -7.57 11.29
N TYR A 17 8.92 -6.98 10.17
CA TYR A 17 7.94 -7.62 9.30
C TYR A 17 8.53 -8.91 8.72
N ILE A 18 7.71 -9.96 8.66
CA ILE A 18 8.17 -11.28 8.21
C ILE A 18 8.45 -11.35 6.71
N LEU A 19 7.90 -10.42 5.92
CA LEU A 19 8.12 -10.37 4.48
C LEU A 19 9.21 -9.34 4.13
N PRO A 20 10.00 -9.62 3.09
CA PRO A 20 10.99 -8.68 2.60
C PRO A 20 10.34 -7.41 2.00
N CYS A 21 11.13 -6.36 1.83
CA CYS A 21 10.74 -5.08 1.22
C CYS A 21 11.67 -4.65 0.07
N ASP A 22 12.49 -5.58 -0.42
CA ASP A 22 13.35 -5.38 -1.61
C ASP A 22 12.57 -5.37 -2.93
N GLU A 23 13.23 -4.92 -3.99
CA GLU A 23 12.69 -4.82 -5.37
C GLU A 23 12.02 -6.12 -5.83
N THR A 24 12.56 -7.28 -5.45
CA THR A 24 11.96 -8.58 -5.82
C THR A 24 10.58 -8.77 -5.19
N GLU A 25 10.39 -8.33 -3.94
CA GLU A 25 9.07 -8.37 -3.32
C GLU A 25 8.14 -7.30 -3.89
N GLN A 26 8.68 -6.13 -4.25
CA GLN A 26 7.90 -5.07 -4.90
C GLN A 26 7.32 -5.57 -6.24
N ASP A 27 8.13 -6.24 -7.07
CA ASP A 27 7.66 -6.89 -8.31
C ASP A 27 6.57 -7.95 -8.05
N CYS A 28 6.68 -8.68 -6.93
CA CYS A 28 5.68 -9.67 -6.51
C CYS A 28 4.35 -8.99 -6.15
N LEU A 29 4.39 -7.89 -5.41
CA LEU A 29 3.23 -7.09 -5.04
C LEU A 29 2.56 -6.47 -6.28
N ASP A 30 3.34 -5.95 -7.22
CA ASP A 30 2.86 -5.42 -8.50
C ASP A 30 2.12 -6.48 -9.31
N PHE A 31 2.70 -7.68 -9.41
CA PHE A 31 2.06 -8.82 -10.08
C PHE A 31 0.77 -9.23 -9.38
N MET A 32 0.77 -9.30 -8.04
CA MET A 32 -0.41 -9.65 -7.26
C MET A 32 -1.54 -8.64 -7.48
N HIS A 33 -1.24 -7.33 -7.45
CA HIS A 33 -2.22 -6.29 -7.75
C HIS A 33 -2.83 -6.49 -9.15
N ALA A 34 -1.99 -6.65 -10.18
CA ALA A 34 -2.46 -6.87 -11.55
C ALA A 34 -3.34 -8.12 -11.69
N LEU A 35 -2.96 -9.22 -11.01
CA LEU A 35 -3.74 -10.46 -11.00
C LEU A 35 -5.10 -10.26 -10.34
N VAL A 36 -5.15 -9.63 -9.18
CA VAL A 36 -6.39 -9.34 -8.44
C VAL A 36 -7.30 -8.42 -9.24
N MET A 37 -6.78 -7.33 -9.80
CA MET A 37 -7.53 -6.41 -10.66
C MET A 37 -8.14 -7.10 -11.87
N LYS A 38 -7.42 -8.07 -12.46
CA LYS A 38 -7.92 -8.86 -13.59
C LYS A 38 -9.01 -9.84 -13.18
N ALA A 39 -8.87 -10.47 -12.02
CA ALA A 39 -9.86 -11.41 -11.48
C ALA A 39 -11.17 -10.71 -11.07
N LEU A 40 -11.09 -9.46 -10.57
CA LEU A 40 -12.23 -8.68 -10.10
C LEU A 40 -12.99 -7.92 -11.20
N TRP A 41 -12.65 -8.12 -12.48
CA TRP A 41 -13.34 -7.44 -13.58
C TRP A 41 -14.86 -7.75 -13.60
N PRO A 42 -15.74 -6.74 -13.78
CA PRO A 42 -15.44 -5.33 -14.09
C PRO A 42 -15.24 -4.41 -12.88
N ALA A 43 -15.48 -4.89 -11.66
CA ALA A 43 -15.39 -4.10 -10.42
C ALA A 43 -13.95 -4.01 -9.88
N ARG A 44 -13.01 -3.55 -10.71
CA ARG A 44 -11.55 -3.54 -10.45
C ARG A 44 -11.19 -2.94 -9.09
N LEU A 45 -11.70 -1.75 -8.75
CA LEU A 45 -11.40 -1.03 -7.51
C LEU A 45 -12.38 -1.32 -6.37
N GLY A 46 -13.23 -2.34 -6.52
CA GLY A 46 -14.30 -2.64 -5.57
C GLY A 46 -15.57 -1.81 -5.78
N HIS A 47 -16.56 -2.03 -4.90
CA HIS A 47 -17.84 -1.34 -4.94
C HIS A 47 -17.85 -0.20 -3.91
N ILE A 48 -17.93 1.05 -4.39
CA ILE A 48 -17.76 2.24 -3.56
C ILE A 48 -19.07 3.05 -3.55
N PRO A 49 -19.94 2.84 -2.54
CA PRO A 49 -21.27 3.45 -2.51
C PRO A 49 -21.25 4.98 -2.31
N HIS A 50 -20.12 5.54 -1.85
CA HIS A 50 -19.98 6.97 -1.52
C HIS A 50 -18.67 7.56 -2.08
N ALA A 51 -18.51 7.45 -3.40
CA ALA A 51 -17.31 7.89 -4.12
C ALA A 51 -17.08 9.42 -4.13
N HIS A 52 -18.07 10.25 -3.81
CA HIS A 52 -17.91 11.70 -3.84
C HIS A 52 -17.57 12.25 -2.45
N ASN A 53 -16.49 13.04 -2.32
CA ASN A 53 -15.99 13.57 -1.03
C ASN A 53 -15.66 12.48 0.01
N GLY A 54 -15.41 11.24 -0.45
CA GLY A 54 -15.00 10.13 0.38
C GLY A 54 -13.60 10.32 0.99
N ARG A 55 -13.39 9.75 2.17
CA ARG A 55 -12.06 9.58 2.77
C ARG A 55 -11.83 8.09 2.95
N PHE A 56 -10.80 7.57 2.29
CA PHE A 56 -10.47 6.16 2.25
C PHE A 56 -9.18 5.89 3.04
N LEU A 57 -9.10 4.73 3.66
CA LEU A 57 -7.94 4.24 4.40
C LEU A 57 -7.61 2.85 3.87
N ASP A 58 -6.39 2.67 3.40
CA ASP A 58 -5.83 1.40 2.98
C ASP A 58 -4.77 0.95 4.00
N LEU A 59 -4.97 -0.21 4.62
CA LEU A 59 -4.12 -0.73 5.69
C LEU A 59 -3.30 -1.91 5.17
N GLY A 60 -1.97 -1.83 5.32
CA GLY A 60 -1.06 -2.73 4.65
C GLY A 60 -1.02 -2.44 3.15
N CYS A 61 -0.90 -1.16 2.79
CA CYS A 61 -1.04 -0.72 1.40
C CYS A 61 0.12 -1.18 0.50
N GLY A 62 1.18 -1.77 1.05
CA GLY A 62 2.35 -2.23 0.30
C GLY A 62 2.95 -1.10 -0.54
N MET A 63 3.08 -1.33 -1.85
CA MET A 63 3.54 -0.34 -2.84
C MET A 63 2.59 0.85 -3.03
N GLY A 64 1.34 0.77 -2.53
CA GLY A 64 0.37 1.86 -2.61
C GLY A 64 -0.34 1.99 -3.96
N ILE A 65 -0.28 0.97 -4.83
CA ILE A 65 -0.86 1.03 -6.18
C ILE A 65 -2.37 1.28 -6.11
N TRP A 66 -3.08 0.55 -5.24
CA TRP A 66 -4.52 0.73 -5.07
C TRP A 66 -4.87 2.14 -4.56
N VAL A 67 -4.07 2.69 -3.64
CA VAL A 67 -4.22 4.07 -3.12
C VAL A 67 -4.13 5.10 -4.25
N ILE A 68 -3.16 4.93 -5.15
CA ILE A 68 -2.94 5.82 -6.30
C ILE A 68 -4.09 5.68 -7.30
N GLU A 69 -4.44 4.47 -7.71
CA GLU A 69 -5.53 4.23 -8.67
C GLU A 69 -6.87 4.77 -8.15
N MET A 70 -7.12 4.66 -6.85
CA MET A 70 -8.29 5.24 -6.20
C MET A 70 -8.29 6.77 -6.23
N ALA A 71 -7.15 7.38 -5.95
CA ALA A 71 -7.00 8.83 -5.98
C ALA A 71 -7.20 9.40 -7.39
N GLU A 72 -6.72 8.68 -8.42
CA GLU A 72 -6.90 9.03 -9.83
C GLU A 72 -8.34 8.82 -10.31
N ALA A 73 -8.99 7.73 -9.89
CA ALA A 73 -10.37 7.42 -10.26
C ALA A 73 -11.38 8.38 -9.62
N TYR A 74 -11.09 8.88 -8.41
CA TYR A 74 -11.99 9.70 -7.61
C TYR A 74 -11.34 11.01 -7.15
N LEU A 75 -11.25 11.98 -8.07
CA LEU A 75 -10.54 13.26 -7.88
C LEU A 75 -11.01 14.11 -6.68
N ASN A 76 -12.28 13.96 -6.26
CA ASN A 76 -12.86 14.68 -5.13
C ASN A 76 -12.76 13.88 -3.82
N THR A 77 -11.80 12.97 -3.69
CA THR A 77 -11.65 12.10 -2.50
C THR A 77 -10.24 12.18 -1.96
N TYR A 78 -10.07 11.77 -0.71
CA TYR A 78 -8.76 11.63 -0.10
C TYR A 78 -8.48 10.19 0.28
N VAL A 79 -7.34 9.64 -0.14
CA VAL A 79 -6.95 8.25 0.15
C VAL A 79 -5.67 8.24 0.97
N LEU A 80 -5.69 7.59 2.13
CA LEU A 80 -4.50 7.40 2.97
C LEU A 80 -4.04 5.95 2.89
N GLY A 81 -2.82 5.72 2.42
CA GLY A 81 -2.15 4.43 2.54
C GLY A 81 -1.34 4.36 3.83
N VAL A 82 -1.46 3.25 4.55
CA VAL A 82 -0.66 2.97 5.73
C VAL A 82 0.04 1.63 5.55
N ASP A 83 1.36 1.65 5.67
CA ASP A 83 2.17 0.45 5.71
C ASP A 83 3.28 0.62 6.73
N ILE A 84 3.87 -0.48 7.16
CA ILE A 84 5.04 -0.48 8.06
C ILE A 84 6.33 -0.30 7.26
N SER A 85 6.32 -0.66 5.98
CA SER A 85 7.43 -0.54 5.03
C SER A 85 7.38 0.79 4.30
N VAL A 86 8.53 1.43 4.14
CA VAL A 86 8.67 2.70 3.40
C VAL A 86 9.08 2.39 1.96
N ILE A 87 8.15 1.82 1.18
CA ILE A 87 8.38 1.37 -0.21
C ILE A 87 7.45 2.05 -1.22
N GLN A 88 6.65 3.02 -0.77
CA GLN A 88 5.70 3.74 -1.62
C GLN A 88 6.43 4.79 -2.49
N PRO A 89 5.91 5.11 -3.68
CA PRO A 89 6.55 6.07 -4.57
C PRO A 89 6.50 7.50 -4.02
N ASP A 90 7.58 8.26 -4.23
CA ASP A 90 7.67 9.68 -3.86
C ASP A 90 6.70 10.56 -4.67
N PHE A 91 6.36 10.15 -5.89
CA PHE A 91 5.46 10.88 -6.77
C PHE A 91 4.10 10.19 -6.82
N HIS A 92 3.11 10.85 -6.25
CA HIS A 92 1.72 10.39 -6.20
C HIS A 92 0.74 11.58 -6.37
N PRO A 93 -0.54 11.33 -6.69
CA PRO A 93 -1.55 12.37 -6.76
C PRO A 93 -1.64 13.23 -5.48
N PRO A 94 -2.02 14.51 -5.58
CA PRO A 94 -2.09 15.42 -4.42
C PRO A 94 -3.22 15.07 -3.44
N ASN A 95 -4.15 14.21 -3.85
CA ASN A 95 -5.28 13.76 -3.07
C ASN A 95 -5.08 12.37 -2.45
N CYS A 96 -3.84 11.88 -2.40
CA CYS A 96 -3.46 10.77 -1.54
C CYS A 96 -2.16 11.06 -0.78
N ALA A 97 -1.91 10.26 0.25
CA ALA A 97 -0.67 10.29 1.02
C ALA A 97 -0.36 8.91 1.60
N PHE A 98 0.88 8.74 2.03
CA PHE A 98 1.36 7.54 2.70
C PHE A 98 1.90 7.86 4.08
N VAL A 99 1.58 7.00 5.05
CA VAL A 99 2.08 7.11 6.42
C VAL A 99 2.72 5.79 6.81
N VAL A 100 3.90 5.89 7.39
CA VAL A 100 4.56 4.75 8.01
C VAL A 100 4.02 4.63 9.44
N SER A 101 3.30 3.55 9.72
CA SER A 101 2.85 3.29 11.09
C SER A 101 3.96 2.58 11.85
N PHE A 102 4.53 3.25 12.85
CA PHE A 102 5.21 2.53 13.92
C PHE A 102 4.14 1.77 14.70
N ASP A 103 4.43 0.50 14.96
CA ASP A 103 3.61 -0.46 15.68
C ASP A 103 2.92 0.17 16.91
N TYR A 104 1.57 0.15 16.95
CA TYR A 104 0.77 0.64 18.09
C TYR A 104 0.58 -0.45 19.16
N GLU A 105 1.19 -1.63 19.04
CA GLU A 105 1.04 -2.73 19.99
C GLU A 105 1.78 -2.56 21.34
N HIS A 106 2.21 -1.34 21.68
CA HIS A 106 2.74 -1.02 23.01
C HIS A 106 1.87 0.04 23.69
N PHE A 107 0.93 -0.45 24.53
CA PHE A 107 0.30 0.30 25.63
C PHE A 107 1.19 0.27 26.87
#